data_AF-A0A1V6KCF3-F1
#
_entry.id   AF-A0A1V6KCF3-F1
#
_cell.length_a   1.000
_cell.length_b   1.000
_cell.length_c   1.000
_cell.angle_alpha   90.00
_cell.angle_beta   90.00
_cell.angle_gamma   90.00
#
_symmetry.space_group_name_H-M   'P 1'
#
loop_
_entity.id
_entity.type
_entity.pdbx_description
1 polymer ?
#
loop_
_entity_poly.entity_id
_entity_poly.type
_entity_poly.pdbx_seq_one_letter_code
_entity_poly.pdbx_strand_id
1 'polypeptide(L)'
;MPCFTKFMQILEWADWSAPPEQMNCSLSFQCIIQTIKELIPAIESAQLSDEKLDSYRIQELLDKAIRLYLLTPALVNVLLNYKICVEHDLPLHPTVYYELKEARKYRIRHSLAEIQQANEQYWQSIEVARLCYQCAPQAISAIDELCFGIPSGIASFLYTAVQDHYTWLGSQPSLLLELAEKISREFRPSLIVAAAHGSIMPALILSELLEIPVYFIRFSMFKRHDEEPIISLSDQAWLFDYRNKNVLLYDEDVARGNTLDLFSRRLSPLFGEVRTACSIRHAGSCVHADFSGRVWWD
;
A
#
# COMPACT_ATOMS: atom_id res chain seq x y z
N MET A 1 20.34 15.14 3.94
CA MET A 1 19.14 14.51 4.54
C MET A 1 18.68 13.41 3.58
N PRO A 2 18.38 12.18 4.04
CA PRO A 2 17.83 11.14 3.18
C PRO A 2 16.56 11.64 2.47
N CYS A 3 16.37 11.25 1.21
CA CYS A 3 15.27 11.77 0.38
C CYS A 3 13.89 11.37 0.93
N PHE A 4 13.77 10.17 1.53
CA PHE A 4 12.58 9.74 2.29
C PHE A 4 12.23 10.69 3.45
N THR A 5 13.21 11.09 4.26
CA THR A 5 12.99 12.06 5.35
C THR A 5 12.48 13.40 4.83
N LYS A 6 12.98 13.83 3.66
CA LYS A 6 12.51 15.05 3.00
C LYS A 6 11.05 14.93 2.55
N PHE A 7 10.71 13.82 1.91
CA PHE A 7 9.34 13.57 1.48
C PHE A 7 8.37 13.59 2.66
N MET A 8 8.72 12.91 3.76
CA MET A 8 7.93 12.92 5.00
C MET A 8 7.78 14.33 5.58
N GLN A 9 8.84 15.14 5.63
CA GLN A 9 8.77 16.53 6.11
C GLN A 9 7.84 17.41 5.29
N ILE A 10 7.81 17.24 3.95
CA ILE A 10 6.88 17.98 3.10
C ILE A 10 5.44 17.56 3.41
N LEU A 11 5.20 16.27 3.58
CA LEU A 11 3.87 15.72 3.89
C LEU A 11 3.33 16.18 5.27
N GLU A 12 4.20 16.53 6.23
CA GLU A 12 3.76 17.12 7.52
C GLU A 12 3.08 18.49 7.34
N TRP A 13 3.24 19.16 6.19
CA TRP A 13 2.52 20.40 5.91
C TRP A 13 1.06 20.20 5.49
N ALA A 14 0.65 18.95 5.21
CA ALA A 14 -0.72 18.65 4.80
C ALA A 14 -1.71 18.78 5.97
N ASP A 15 -2.97 19.09 5.63
CA ASP A 15 -4.08 18.93 6.57
C ASP A 15 -4.52 17.46 6.61
N TRP A 16 -4.08 16.74 7.64
CA TRP A 16 -4.43 15.33 7.86
C TRP A 16 -5.84 15.11 8.41
N SER A 17 -6.55 16.18 8.78
CA SER A 17 -7.93 16.10 9.25
C SER A 17 -8.96 16.11 8.12
N ALA A 18 -8.61 16.66 6.95
CA ALA A 18 -9.47 16.74 5.79
C ALA A 18 -8.83 16.03 4.58
N PRO A 19 -9.45 14.97 4.02
CA PRO A 19 -8.88 14.30 2.86
C PRO A 19 -8.86 15.25 1.65
N PRO A 20 -7.73 15.38 0.93
CA PRO A 20 -7.59 16.27 -0.22
C PRO A 20 -8.47 15.82 -1.40
N GLU A 21 -8.93 16.74 -2.24
CA GLU A 21 -9.72 16.41 -3.45
C GLU A 21 -8.97 15.50 -4.41
N GLN A 22 -7.64 15.61 -4.44
CA GLN A 22 -6.72 14.81 -5.24
C GLN A 22 -6.82 13.30 -4.97
N MET A 23 -7.41 12.89 -3.84
CA MET A 23 -7.66 11.48 -3.51
C MET A 23 -8.79 10.88 -4.36
N ASN A 24 -9.71 11.71 -4.85
CA ASN A 24 -10.62 11.30 -5.91
C ASN A 24 -9.82 11.20 -7.21
N CYS A 25 -9.73 9.98 -7.75
CA CYS A 25 -8.92 9.71 -8.92
C CYS A 25 -9.68 8.78 -9.87
N SER A 26 -9.56 9.06 -11.16
CA SER A 26 -9.99 8.18 -12.25
C SER A 26 -9.01 8.38 -13.39
N LEU A 27 -7.93 7.61 -13.36
CA LEU A 27 -6.81 7.74 -14.30
C LEU A 27 -6.39 6.37 -14.82
N SER A 28 -5.94 6.32 -16.07
CA SER A 28 -5.31 5.11 -16.58
C SER A 28 -4.00 4.84 -15.83
N PHE A 29 -3.64 3.57 -15.72
CA PHE A 29 -2.42 3.15 -15.04
C PHE A 29 -1.17 3.77 -15.70
N GLN A 30 -1.16 3.86 -17.04
CA GLN A 30 -0.11 4.57 -17.78
C GLN A 30 -0.02 6.06 -17.40
N CYS A 31 -1.15 6.75 -17.24
CA CYS A 31 -1.15 8.15 -16.83
C CYS A 31 -0.58 8.31 -15.43
N ILE A 32 -0.94 7.41 -14.51
CA ILE A 32 -0.42 7.37 -13.14
C ILE A 32 1.11 7.17 -13.16
N ILE A 33 1.59 6.18 -13.90
CA ILE A 33 3.02 5.91 -14.06
C ILE A 33 3.77 7.15 -14.55
N GLN A 34 3.26 7.79 -15.60
CA GLN A 34 3.89 8.99 -16.16
C GLN A 34 3.91 10.14 -15.14
N THR A 35 2.81 10.37 -14.41
CA THR A 35 2.74 11.39 -13.36
C THR A 35 3.73 11.10 -12.22
N ILE A 36 3.85 9.85 -11.77
CA ILE A 36 4.82 9.46 -10.73
C ILE A 36 6.25 9.78 -11.19
N LYS A 37 6.60 9.42 -12.43
CA LYS A 37 7.93 9.70 -13.02
C LYS A 37 8.26 11.19 -13.08
N GLU A 38 7.27 12.06 -13.28
CA GLU A 38 7.44 13.52 -13.30
C GLU A 38 7.58 14.11 -11.88
N LEU A 39 6.87 13.55 -10.90
CA LEU A 39 6.86 14.05 -9.52
C LEU A 39 8.16 13.74 -8.76
N ILE A 40 8.75 12.55 -8.98
CA ILE A 40 9.95 12.11 -8.25
C ILE A 40 11.11 13.12 -8.39
N PRO A 41 11.57 13.51 -9.60
CA PRO A 41 12.64 14.51 -9.74
C PRO A 41 12.27 15.87 -9.17
N ALA A 42 10.99 16.27 -9.24
CA ALA A 42 10.54 17.56 -8.73
C ALA A 42 10.65 17.63 -7.19
N ILE A 43 10.35 16.53 -6.50
CA ILE A 43 10.49 16.42 -5.04
C ILE A 43 11.96 16.20 -4.67
N GLU A 44 12.70 15.37 -5.41
CA GLU A 44 14.12 15.08 -5.17
C GLU A 44 15.00 16.32 -5.30
N SER A 45 14.74 17.20 -6.26
CA SER A 45 15.50 18.44 -6.46
C SER A 45 15.13 19.58 -5.51
N ALA A 46 14.01 19.46 -4.77
CA ALA A 46 13.57 20.49 -3.84
C ALA A 46 14.55 20.71 -2.68
N GLN A 47 14.87 21.98 -2.43
CA GLN A 47 15.68 22.43 -1.30
C GLN A 47 14.78 22.98 -0.19
N LEU A 48 14.93 22.46 1.02
CA LEU A 48 14.16 22.85 2.21
C LEU A 48 14.92 23.83 3.13
N SER A 49 15.99 24.48 2.65
CA SER A 49 16.92 25.29 3.47
C SER A 49 16.25 26.45 4.23
N ASP A 50 16.87 26.87 5.34
CA ASP A 50 16.40 27.86 6.33
C ASP A 50 16.04 29.27 5.81
N GLU A 51 16.32 29.59 4.55
CA GLU A 51 15.74 30.76 3.89
C GLU A 51 14.26 30.48 3.63
N LYS A 52 13.38 31.17 4.37
CA LYS A 52 11.92 31.06 4.29
C LYS A 52 11.46 30.82 2.85
N LEU A 53 11.16 29.57 2.52
CA LEU A 53 10.38 29.23 1.34
C LEU A 53 9.11 30.09 1.41
N ASP A 54 8.83 30.82 0.34
CA ASP A 54 7.58 31.56 0.26
C ASP A 54 6.38 30.57 0.30
N SER A 55 5.22 31.06 0.73
CA SER A 55 4.02 30.23 0.90
C SER A 55 3.59 29.53 -0.39
N TYR A 56 3.89 30.12 -1.55
CA TYR A 56 3.52 29.57 -2.85
C TYR A 56 4.36 28.34 -3.19
N ARG A 57 5.68 28.40 -3.00
CA ARG A 57 6.59 27.27 -3.20
C ARG A 57 6.32 26.12 -2.24
N ILE A 58 5.97 26.42 -0.99
CA ILE A 58 5.54 25.41 -0.02
C ILE A 58 4.30 24.68 -0.53
N GLN A 59 3.28 25.42 -0.97
CA GLN A 59 2.04 24.82 -1.48
C GLN A 59 2.29 23.99 -2.74
N GLU A 60 3.07 24.49 -3.70
CA GLU A 60 3.39 23.77 -4.94
C GLU A 60 4.11 22.44 -4.65
N LEU A 61 5.08 22.46 -3.73
CA LEU A 61 5.82 21.27 -3.34
C LEU A 61 4.94 20.29 -2.55
N LEU A 62 4.06 20.80 -1.68
CA LEU A 62 3.08 20.02 -0.95
C LEU A 62 2.11 19.32 -1.90
N ASP A 63 1.56 20.03 -2.88
CA ASP A 63 0.63 19.47 -3.87
C ASP A 63 1.29 18.33 -4.66
N LYS A 64 2.55 18.51 -5.05
CA LYS A 64 3.36 17.46 -5.71
C LYS A 64 3.58 16.25 -4.81
N ALA A 65 3.92 16.48 -3.54
CA ALA A 65 4.15 15.41 -2.57
C ALA A 65 2.86 14.63 -2.27
N ILE A 66 1.75 15.32 -2.01
CA ILE A 66 0.43 14.70 -1.84
C ILE A 66 0.06 13.89 -3.08
N ARG A 67 0.29 14.44 -4.28
CA ARG A 67 -0.03 13.74 -5.52
C ARG A 67 0.79 12.46 -5.69
N LEU A 68 2.10 12.50 -5.40
CA LEU A 68 2.93 11.29 -5.40
C LEU A 68 2.42 10.29 -4.37
N TYR A 69 2.16 10.77 -3.15
CA TYR A 69 1.70 9.95 -2.03
C TYR A 69 0.43 9.17 -2.36
N LEU A 70 -0.54 9.82 -2.98
CA LEU A 70 -1.83 9.24 -3.34
C LEU A 70 -1.79 8.33 -4.57
N LEU A 71 -0.87 8.56 -5.51
CA LEU A 71 -0.80 7.80 -6.77
C LEU A 71 0.05 6.53 -6.67
N THR A 72 1.13 6.54 -5.87
CA THR A 72 2.02 5.39 -5.71
C THR A 72 1.31 4.07 -5.31
N PRO A 73 0.29 4.07 -4.41
CA PRO A 73 -0.46 2.85 -4.08
C PRO A 73 -1.10 2.15 -5.28
N ALA A 74 -1.36 2.87 -6.38
CA ALA A 74 -1.91 2.28 -7.59
C ALA A 74 -0.96 1.25 -8.23
N LEU A 75 0.37 1.43 -8.11
CA LEU A 75 1.36 0.47 -8.60
C LEU A 75 1.13 -0.92 -7.99
N VAL A 76 0.95 -0.96 -6.67
CA VAL A 76 0.68 -2.19 -5.93
C VAL A 76 -0.74 -2.69 -6.19
N ASN A 77 -1.74 -1.81 -6.14
CA ASN A 77 -3.14 -2.22 -6.20
C ASN A 77 -3.52 -2.80 -7.57
N VAL A 78 -3.09 -2.16 -8.66
CA VAL A 78 -3.38 -2.64 -10.02
C VAL A 78 -2.72 -4.00 -10.26
N LEU A 79 -1.46 -4.19 -9.82
CA LEU A 79 -0.77 -5.47 -10.02
C LEU A 79 -1.22 -6.57 -9.04
N LEU A 80 -1.67 -6.21 -7.84
CA LEU A 80 -2.38 -7.15 -6.96
C LEU A 80 -3.65 -7.67 -7.63
N ASN A 81 -4.43 -6.78 -8.25
CA ASN A 81 -5.62 -7.18 -9.00
C ASN A 81 -5.27 -8.04 -10.22
N TYR A 82 -4.23 -7.67 -10.97
CA TYR A 82 -3.72 -8.46 -12.09
C TYR A 82 -3.34 -9.88 -11.66
N LYS A 83 -2.51 -10.01 -10.62
CA LYS A 83 -2.12 -11.30 -10.01
C LYS A 83 -3.36 -12.12 -9.65
N ILE A 84 -4.31 -11.55 -8.91
CA ILE A 84 -5.52 -12.26 -8.48
C ILE A 84 -6.33 -12.73 -9.68
N CYS A 85 -6.43 -11.92 -10.74
CA CYS A 85 -7.17 -12.33 -11.91
C CYS A 85 -6.54 -13.53 -12.61
N VAL A 86 -5.21 -13.52 -12.77
CA VAL A 86 -4.46 -14.63 -13.36
C VAL A 86 -4.54 -15.89 -12.49
N GLU A 87 -4.42 -15.78 -11.17
CA GLU A 87 -4.42 -16.93 -10.25
C GLU A 87 -5.79 -17.58 -10.07
N HIS A 88 -6.86 -16.81 -10.25
CA HIS A 88 -8.23 -17.27 -10.02
C HIS A 88 -9.04 -17.40 -11.33
N ASP A 89 -8.36 -17.44 -12.48
CA ASP A 89 -8.97 -17.59 -13.81
C ASP A 89 -10.08 -16.56 -14.09
N LEU A 90 -9.88 -15.32 -13.61
CA LEU A 90 -10.76 -14.19 -13.87
C LEU A 90 -10.26 -13.41 -15.09
N PRO A 91 -11.17 -12.80 -15.88
CA PRO A 91 -10.77 -12.01 -17.03
C PRO A 91 -10.00 -10.76 -16.61
N LEU A 92 -8.95 -10.45 -17.37
CA LEU A 92 -8.27 -9.17 -17.28
C LEU A 92 -9.14 -8.12 -17.97
N HIS A 93 -9.73 -7.22 -17.18
CA HIS A 93 -10.54 -6.14 -17.70
C HIS A 93 -9.85 -4.80 -17.42
N PRO A 94 -9.77 -3.89 -18.40
CA PRO A 94 -9.08 -2.60 -18.24
C PRO A 94 -9.80 -1.62 -17.30
N THR A 95 -10.84 -2.01 -16.58
CA THR A 95 -11.57 -1.08 -15.69
C THR A 95 -12.26 -1.77 -14.51
N VAL A 96 -12.20 -3.10 -14.41
CA VAL A 96 -13.03 -3.86 -13.47
C VAL A 96 -12.14 -4.64 -12.50
N TYR A 97 -12.49 -4.54 -11.23
CA TYR A 97 -11.99 -5.42 -10.17
C TYR A 97 -13.03 -6.50 -9.94
N TYR A 98 -12.67 -7.74 -10.24
CA TYR A 98 -13.60 -8.86 -10.11
C TYR A 98 -13.69 -9.38 -8.67
N GLU A 99 -14.87 -9.88 -8.31
CA GLU A 99 -15.07 -10.64 -7.09
C GLU A 99 -14.79 -12.12 -7.35
N LEU A 100 -14.15 -12.83 -6.41
CA LEU A 100 -13.77 -14.23 -6.59
C LEU A 100 -14.96 -15.16 -6.87
N LYS A 101 -16.14 -14.83 -6.33
CA LYS A 101 -17.37 -15.60 -6.56
C LYS A 101 -17.77 -15.64 -8.04
N GLU A 102 -17.24 -14.73 -8.85
CA GLU A 102 -17.48 -14.67 -10.29
C GLU A 102 -16.60 -15.62 -11.10
N ALA A 103 -15.50 -16.13 -10.53
CA ALA A 103 -14.55 -17.03 -11.23
C ALA A 103 -15.25 -18.23 -11.87
N ARG A 104 -16.25 -18.80 -11.18
CA ARG A 104 -17.04 -19.94 -11.67
C ARG A 104 -17.78 -19.68 -13.00
N LYS A 105 -17.98 -18.40 -13.37
CA LYS A 105 -18.63 -18.00 -14.62
C LYS A 105 -17.67 -18.07 -15.81
N TYR A 106 -16.36 -18.11 -15.58
CA TYR A 106 -15.32 -18.05 -16.60
C TYR A 106 -14.68 -19.42 -16.81
N ARG A 107 -14.13 -19.64 -18.02
CA ARG A 107 -13.36 -20.83 -18.40
C ARG A 107 -12.00 -20.41 -18.93
N ILE A 108 -11.32 -19.55 -18.18
CA ILE A 108 -9.96 -19.12 -18.48
C ILE A 108 -9.01 -20.15 -17.85
N ARG A 109 -7.84 -20.35 -18.45
CA ARG A 109 -6.76 -21.14 -17.87
C ARG A 109 -5.46 -20.44 -18.18
N HIS A 110 -4.74 -20.05 -17.16
CA HIS A 110 -3.39 -19.55 -17.30
C HIS A 110 -2.37 -20.67 -17.12
N SER A 111 -1.26 -20.58 -17.83
CA SER A 111 -0.10 -21.45 -17.63
C SER A 111 0.62 -21.12 -16.32
N LEU A 112 1.39 -22.07 -15.80
CA LEU A 112 2.23 -21.83 -14.62
C LEU A 112 3.23 -20.68 -14.84
N ALA A 113 3.71 -20.49 -16.07
CA ALA A 113 4.61 -19.41 -16.42
C ALA A 113 3.91 -18.04 -16.31
N GLU A 114 2.66 -17.92 -16.76
CA GLU A 114 1.88 -16.68 -16.63
C GLU A 114 1.57 -16.37 -15.15
N ILE A 115 1.23 -17.39 -14.36
CA ILE A 115 1.00 -17.23 -12.91
C ILE A 115 2.27 -16.74 -12.22
N GLN A 116 3.42 -17.34 -12.52
CA GLN A 116 4.72 -16.93 -11.97
C GLN A 116 5.06 -15.49 -12.36
N GLN A 117 4.91 -15.14 -13.65
CA GLN A 117 5.18 -13.78 -14.13
C GLN A 117 4.28 -12.74 -13.45
N ALA A 118 2.99 -13.02 -13.26
CA ALA A 118 2.08 -12.10 -12.58
C ALA A 118 2.46 -11.88 -11.10
N ASN A 119 2.96 -12.93 -10.43
CA ASN A 119 3.47 -12.86 -9.07
C ASN A 119 4.77 -12.03 -8.99
N GLU A 120 5.72 -12.27 -9.88
CA GLU A 120 6.99 -11.51 -9.93
C GLU A 120 6.74 -10.02 -10.15
N GLN A 121 5.82 -9.68 -11.06
CA GLN A 121 5.43 -8.29 -11.31
C GLN A 121 4.77 -7.66 -10.08
N TYR A 122 3.90 -8.41 -9.42
CA TYR A 122 3.28 -7.94 -8.18
C TYR A 122 4.34 -7.66 -7.10
N TRP A 123 5.29 -8.55 -6.86
CA TRP A 123 6.38 -8.33 -5.90
C TRP A 123 7.24 -7.12 -6.29
N GLN A 124 7.61 -7.01 -7.57
CA GLN A 124 8.36 -5.87 -8.08
C GLN A 124 7.60 -4.55 -7.90
N SER A 125 6.28 -4.54 -8.05
CA SER A 125 5.47 -3.33 -7.86
C SER A 125 5.53 -2.77 -6.43
N ILE A 126 5.67 -3.64 -5.42
CA ILE A 126 5.84 -3.23 -4.02
C ILE A 126 7.18 -2.53 -3.86
N GLU A 127 8.26 -3.15 -4.35
CA GLU A 127 9.60 -2.57 -4.26
C GLU A 127 9.71 -1.25 -5.04
N VAL A 128 9.10 -1.17 -6.22
CA VAL A 128 9.02 0.08 -7.00
C VAL A 128 8.23 1.15 -6.25
N ALA A 129 7.11 0.81 -5.61
CA ALA A 129 6.33 1.75 -4.81
C ALA A 129 7.13 2.29 -3.62
N ARG A 130 7.90 1.44 -2.95
CA ARG A 130 8.82 1.84 -1.87
C ARG A 130 9.89 2.80 -2.38
N LEU A 131 10.54 2.49 -3.51
CA LEU A 131 11.50 3.38 -4.16
C LEU A 131 10.89 4.74 -4.54
N CYS A 132 9.62 4.78 -4.95
CA CYS A 132 8.91 6.02 -5.24
C CYS A 132 8.75 6.89 -3.98
N TYR A 133 8.37 6.31 -2.84
CA TYR A 133 8.26 7.06 -1.57
C TYR A 133 9.61 7.49 -1.01
N GLN A 134 10.67 6.73 -1.28
CA GLN A 134 12.03 7.18 -1.02
C GLN A 134 12.45 8.33 -1.95
N CYS A 135 11.71 8.61 -3.02
CA CYS A 135 12.12 9.47 -4.12
C CYS A 135 13.55 9.11 -4.58
N ALA A 136 13.83 7.81 -4.71
CA ALA A 136 15.16 7.30 -5.01
C ALA A 136 15.53 7.52 -6.50
N PRO A 137 16.80 7.81 -6.85
CA PRO A 137 17.21 8.03 -8.24
C PRO A 137 16.88 6.85 -9.17
N GLN A 138 16.98 5.63 -8.65
CA GLN A 138 16.67 4.40 -9.38
C GLN A 138 15.17 4.10 -9.52
N ALA A 139 14.28 4.88 -8.90
CA ALA A 139 12.84 4.64 -8.96
C ALA A 139 12.33 4.71 -10.41
N ILE A 140 12.84 5.66 -11.21
CA ILE A 140 12.42 5.82 -12.60
C ILE A 140 12.79 4.60 -13.45
N SER A 141 14.01 4.10 -13.35
CA SER A 141 14.44 2.90 -14.08
C SER A 141 13.66 1.67 -13.60
N ALA A 142 13.39 1.55 -12.31
CA ALA A 142 12.60 0.45 -11.76
C ALA A 142 11.14 0.48 -12.26
N ILE A 143 10.55 1.67 -12.42
CA ILE A 143 9.23 1.84 -13.06
C ILE A 143 9.28 1.37 -14.51
N ASP A 144 10.32 1.74 -15.27
CA ASP A 144 10.44 1.34 -16.68
C ASP A 144 10.59 -0.18 -16.84
N GLU A 145 11.38 -0.82 -15.98
CA GLU A 145 11.50 -2.28 -15.92
C GLU A 145 10.18 -2.97 -15.58
N LEU A 146 9.44 -2.45 -14.58
CA LEU A 146 8.12 -2.95 -14.22
C LEU A 146 7.17 -2.86 -15.42
N CYS A 147 7.13 -1.72 -16.10
CA CYS A 147 6.25 -1.46 -17.25
C CYS A 147 6.57 -2.35 -18.45
N PHE A 148 7.84 -2.72 -18.65
CA PHE A 148 8.24 -3.61 -19.73
C PHE A 148 7.64 -5.02 -19.57
N GLY A 149 7.48 -5.49 -18.34
CA GLY A 149 6.90 -6.81 -18.06
C GLY A 149 5.38 -6.86 -18.21
N ILE A 150 4.68 -5.76 -17.95
CA ILE A 150 3.23 -5.73 -17.77
C ILE A 150 2.48 -5.92 -19.11
N PRO A 151 1.40 -6.73 -19.17
CA PRO A 151 0.56 -6.86 -20.36
C PRO A 151 -0.05 -5.53 -20.80
N SER A 152 -0.19 -5.32 -22.11
CA SER A 152 -0.70 -4.06 -22.69
C SER A 152 -2.08 -3.65 -22.18
N GLY A 153 -2.95 -4.61 -21.84
CA GLY A 153 -4.28 -4.34 -21.28
C GLY A 153 -4.28 -3.76 -19.86
N ILE A 154 -3.16 -3.87 -19.13
CA ILE A 154 -3.01 -3.30 -17.80
C ILE A 154 -2.58 -1.83 -17.87
N ALA A 155 -1.81 -1.43 -18.89
CA ALA A 155 -1.43 -0.03 -19.08
C ALA A 155 -2.66 0.89 -19.24
N SER A 156 -3.71 0.41 -19.91
CA SER A 156 -4.98 1.10 -20.06
C SER A 156 -5.93 0.93 -18.87
N PHE A 157 -5.52 0.20 -17.81
CA PHE A 157 -6.37 -0.05 -16.66
C PHE A 157 -6.79 1.26 -15.98
N LEU A 158 -8.08 1.54 -15.86
CA LEU A 158 -8.61 2.71 -15.17
C LEU A 158 -8.59 2.47 -13.67
N TYR A 159 -7.59 3.04 -12.99
CA TYR A 159 -7.53 3.07 -11.54
C TYR A 159 -8.48 4.14 -11.02
N THR A 160 -9.35 3.72 -10.11
CA THR A 160 -10.28 4.60 -9.42
C THR A 160 -10.02 4.60 -7.92
N ALA A 161 -10.04 5.79 -7.33
CA ALA A 161 -9.99 6.00 -5.89
C ALA A 161 -11.01 7.08 -5.51
N VAL A 162 -11.55 6.96 -4.31
CA VAL A 162 -12.47 7.93 -3.72
C VAL A 162 -11.88 8.45 -2.42
N GLN A 163 -12.21 9.68 -2.07
CA GLN A 163 -11.87 10.25 -0.77
C GLN A 163 -12.34 9.35 0.36
N ASP A 164 -11.44 9.06 1.28
CA ASP A 164 -11.68 8.22 2.44
C ASP A 164 -10.97 8.85 3.64
N HIS A 165 -11.77 9.39 4.57
CA HIS A 165 -11.27 10.18 5.69
C HIS A 165 -10.31 9.37 6.57
N TYR A 166 -10.66 8.13 6.91
CA TYR A 166 -9.85 7.30 7.80
C TYR A 166 -8.60 6.74 7.13
N THR A 167 -8.66 6.42 5.84
CA THR A 167 -7.46 6.07 5.07
C THR A 167 -6.49 7.26 5.03
N TRP A 168 -6.97 8.49 4.81
CA TRP A 168 -6.12 9.68 4.83
C TRP A 168 -5.51 9.92 6.21
N LEU A 169 -6.35 10.01 7.24
CA LEU A 169 -5.92 10.24 8.61
C LEU A 169 -4.96 9.15 9.12
N GLY A 170 -5.23 7.88 8.80
CA GLY A 170 -4.41 6.73 9.18
C GLY A 170 -3.09 6.65 8.44
N SER A 171 -2.91 7.50 7.43
CA SER A 171 -1.69 7.61 6.63
C SER A 171 -0.80 8.78 7.04
N GLN A 172 -1.12 9.48 8.13
CA GLN A 172 -0.33 10.60 8.62
C GLN A 172 1.11 10.16 8.99
N PRO A 173 2.15 10.76 8.38
CA PRO A 173 3.56 10.45 8.62
C PRO A 173 3.98 10.41 10.10
N SER A 174 3.67 11.44 10.87
CA SER A 174 3.99 11.53 12.30
C SER A 174 3.33 10.44 13.13
N LEU A 175 2.08 10.07 12.81
CA LEU A 175 1.38 8.96 13.46
C LEU A 175 2.06 7.62 13.17
N LEU A 176 2.49 7.40 11.93
CA LEU A 176 3.21 6.19 11.52
C LEU A 176 4.62 6.12 12.14
N LEU A 177 5.30 7.26 12.29
CA LEU A 177 6.58 7.35 12.98
C LEU A 177 6.45 6.92 14.45
N GLU A 178 5.47 7.46 15.18
CA GLU A 178 5.20 7.05 16.56
C GLU A 178 4.86 5.56 16.67
N LEU A 179 4.07 5.03 15.72
CA LEU A 179 3.76 3.60 15.66
C LEU A 179 5.03 2.76 15.44
N ALA A 180 5.88 3.14 14.48
CA ALA A 180 7.13 2.47 14.18
C ALA A 180 8.09 2.45 15.39
N GLU A 181 8.17 3.55 16.14
CA GLU A 181 8.96 3.62 17.37
C GLU A 181 8.44 2.67 18.46
N LYS A 182 7.11 2.63 18.68
CA LYS A 182 6.49 1.72 19.65
C LYS A 182 6.78 0.27 19.28
N ILE A 183 6.57 -0.10 18.02
CA ILE A 183 6.87 -1.44 17.50
C ILE A 183 8.34 -1.75 17.77
N SER A 184 9.28 -0.94 17.29
CA SER A 184 10.72 -1.21 17.38
C SER A 184 11.24 -1.41 18.81
N ARG A 185 10.59 -0.79 19.81
CA ARG A 185 10.94 -0.93 21.23
C ARG A 185 10.49 -2.27 21.82
N GLU A 186 9.36 -2.81 21.36
CA GLU A 186 8.69 -3.95 21.99
C GLU A 186 8.68 -5.23 21.11
N PHE A 187 8.87 -5.07 19.80
CA PHE A 187 8.79 -6.12 18.81
C PHE A 187 9.68 -5.82 17.60
N ARG A 188 10.42 -6.81 17.12
CA ARG A 188 11.30 -6.66 15.95
C ARG A 188 10.78 -7.51 14.80
N PRO A 189 9.73 -7.06 14.08
CA PRO A 189 9.23 -7.79 12.93
C PRO A 189 10.29 -7.86 11.84
N SER A 190 10.27 -8.94 11.06
CA SER A 190 11.06 -9.09 9.84
C SER A 190 10.25 -8.85 8.57
N LEU A 191 8.93 -8.68 8.71
CA LEU A 191 7.97 -8.49 7.63
C LEU A 191 6.71 -7.81 8.17
N ILE A 192 6.14 -6.91 7.37
CA ILE A 192 4.77 -6.44 7.52
C ILE A 192 3.90 -7.21 6.52
N VAL A 193 2.78 -7.78 6.96
CA VAL A 193 1.74 -8.26 6.04
C VAL A 193 0.49 -7.41 6.27
N ALA A 194 0.07 -6.68 5.24
CA ALA A 194 -0.97 -5.65 5.35
C ALA A 194 -2.23 -6.00 4.55
N ALA A 195 -3.39 -5.63 5.08
CA ALA A 195 -4.69 -5.84 4.45
C ALA A 195 -4.96 -4.76 3.37
N ALA A 196 -4.78 -5.12 2.10
CA ALA A 196 -5.15 -4.23 1.01
C ALA A 196 -6.68 -4.06 0.92
N HIS A 197 -7.21 -2.86 0.62
CA HIS A 197 -6.54 -1.80 -0.13
C HIS A 197 -6.16 -0.55 0.67
N GLY A 198 -6.85 -0.24 1.78
CA GLY A 198 -6.62 1.00 2.52
C GLY A 198 -5.24 1.05 3.18
N SER A 199 -4.70 -0.11 3.56
CA SER A 199 -3.40 -0.20 4.22
C SER A 199 -2.21 -0.03 3.29
N ILE A 200 -2.40 0.03 1.96
CA ILE A 200 -1.27 0.11 1.02
C ILE A 200 -0.43 1.36 1.28
N MET A 201 -1.09 2.52 1.35
CA MET A 201 -0.42 3.80 1.57
C MET A 201 0.33 3.89 2.91
N PRO A 202 -0.30 3.61 4.06
CA PRO A 202 0.40 3.70 5.34
C PRO A 202 1.42 2.57 5.56
N ALA A 203 1.17 1.34 5.09
CA ALA A 203 2.11 0.25 5.30
C ALA A 203 3.38 0.39 4.46
N LEU A 204 3.31 1.03 3.29
CA LEU A 204 4.52 1.41 2.54
C LEU A 204 5.41 2.35 3.37
N ILE A 205 4.84 3.40 3.97
CA ILE A 205 5.59 4.30 4.87
C ILE A 205 6.11 3.57 6.10
N LEU A 206 5.27 2.74 6.74
CA LEU A 206 5.67 1.97 7.92
C LEU A 206 6.82 1.01 7.61
N SER A 207 6.83 0.41 6.41
CA SER A 207 7.91 -0.47 5.94
C SER A 207 9.25 0.27 5.82
N GLU A 208 9.21 1.52 5.36
CA GLU A 208 10.39 2.38 5.27
C GLU A 208 10.89 2.84 6.64
N LEU A 209 9.97 3.16 7.56
CA LEU A 209 10.31 3.56 8.93
C LEU A 209 10.90 2.40 9.76
N LEU A 210 10.45 1.17 9.52
CA LEU A 210 10.96 -0.03 10.19
C LEU A 210 12.12 -0.69 9.45
N GLU A 211 12.45 -0.23 8.24
CA GLU A 211 13.49 -0.79 7.35
C GLU A 211 13.30 -2.30 7.07
N ILE A 212 12.05 -2.72 6.86
CA ILE A 212 11.68 -4.13 6.59
C ILE A 212 10.77 -4.25 5.38
N PRO A 213 10.70 -5.42 4.72
CA PRO A 213 9.78 -5.62 3.62
C PRO A 213 8.30 -5.57 4.07
N VAL A 214 7.43 -5.30 3.11
CA VAL A 214 5.97 -5.38 3.26
C VAL A 214 5.38 -6.28 2.18
N TYR A 215 4.34 -7.03 2.52
CA TYR A 215 3.55 -7.83 1.60
C TYR A 215 2.07 -7.49 1.75
N PHE A 216 1.31 -7.45 0.66
CA PHE A 216 -0.11 -7.11 0.72
C PHE A 216 -0.99 -8.30 0.38
N ILE A 217 -2.01 -8.55 1.20
CA ILE A 217 -3.04 -9.53 0.90
C ILE A 217 -4.33 -8.76 0.67
N ARG A 218 -5.04 -9.05 -0.43
CA ARG A 218 -6.35 -8.43 -0.66
C ARG A 218 -7.30 -8.92 0.43
N PHE A 219 -7.83 -7.97 1.19
CA PHE A 219 -8.94 -8.22 2.10
C PHE A 219 -9.72 -6.94 2.36
N SER A 220 -10.80 -6.74 1.61
CA SER A 220 -11.67 -5.58 1.77
C SER A 220 -13.14 -5.96 1.86
N MET A 221 -13.62 -6.14 3.08
CA MET A 221 -15.02 -6.50 3.36
C MET A 221 -16.01 -5.44 2.84
N PHE A 222 -15.67 -4.16 2.93
CA PHE A 222 -16.57 -3.05 2.57
C PHE A 222 -16.49 -2.68 1.08
N LYS A 223 -15.29 -2.57 0.51
CA LYS A 223 -15.10 -2.10 -0.87
C LYS A 223 -15.18 -3.23 -1.90
N ARG A 224 -14.94 -4.47 -1.47
CA ARG A 224 -14.87 -5.65 -2.36
C ARG A 224 -15.76 -6.82 -1.94
N HIS A 225 -16.47 -6.70 -0.82
CA HIS A 225 -17.30 -7.78 -0.27
C HIS A 225 -16.54 -9.09 -0.06
N ASP A 226 -15.25 -8.99 0.27
CA ASP A 226 -14.44 -10.16 0.58
C ASP A 226 -14.89 -10.76 1.92
N GLU A 227 -15.21 -12.07 1.93
CA GLU A 227 -15.61 -12.80 3.15
C GLU A 227 -14.39 -13.28 3.97
N GLU A 228 -13.26 -13.46 3.30
CA GLU A 228 -11.98 -13.88 3.88
C GLU A 228 -10.80 -13.25 3.12
N PRO A 229 -9.59 -13.21 3.71
CA PRO A 229 -8.39 -12.77 3.01
C PRO A 229 -8.11 -13.66 1.79
N ILE A 230 -7.84 -13.05 0.64
CA ILE A 230 -7.55 -13.76 -0.61
C ILE A 230 -6.09 -14.18 -0.62
N ILE A 231 -5.84 -15.47 -0.36
CA ILE A 231 -4.49 -16.04 -0.26
C ILE A 231 -4.36 -17.18 -1.28
N SER A 232 -3.49 -16.99 -2.28
CA SER A 232 -3.14 -18.01 -3.27
C SER A 232 -2.05 -18.96 -2.77
N LEU A 233 -1.76 -20.01 -3.53
CA LEU A 233 -0.59 -20.87 -3.27
C LEU A 233 0.72 -20.11 -3.44
N SER A 234 0.79 -19.17 -4.38
CA SER A 234 1.97 -18.34 -4.60
C SER A 234 2.21 -17.39 -3.42
N ASP A 235 1.15 -16.84 -2.82
CA ASP A 235 1.25 -16.06 -1.58
C ASP A 235 1.84 -16.90 -0.46
N GLN A 236 1.35 -18.13 -0.27
CA GLN A 236 1.90 -19.05 0.74
C GLN A 236 3.36 -19.40 0.47
N ALA A 237 3.73 -19.62 -0.79
CA ALA A 237 5.10 -19.92 -1.18
C ALA A 237 6.04 -18.75 -0.89
N TRP A 238 5.63 -17.51 -1.18
CA TRP A 238 6.43 -16.32 -0.87
C TRP A 238 6.54 -16.11 0.64
N LEU A 239 5.43 -16.22 1.38
CA LEU A 239 5.39 -16.04 2.83
C LEU A 239 6.13 -17.14 3.59
N PHE A 240 6.37 -18.30 2.96
CA PHE A 240 7.10 -19.41 3.56
C PHE A 240 8.50 -19.03 4.02
N ASP A 241 9.17 -18.08 3.37
CA ASP A 241 10.48 -17.56 3.77
C ASP A 241 10.49 -16.80 5.10
N TYR A 242 9.30 -16.51 5.63
CA TYR A 242 9.06 -15.83 6.90
C TYR A 242 8.43 -16.74 7.96
N ARG A 243 8.22 -18.03 7.67
CA ARG A 243 7.47 -18.96 8.54
C ARG A 243 7.96 -19.10 9.97
N ASN A 244 9.24 -18.86 10.22
CA ASN A 244 9.85 -18.94 11.56
C ASN A 244 10.26 -17.56 12.09
N LYS A 245 9.81 -16.48 11.44
CA LYS A 245 10.16 -15.11 11.78
C LYS A 245 9.02 -14.41 12.52
N ASN A 246 9.36 -13.26 13.08
CA ASN A 246 8.42 -12.35 13.70
C ASN A 246 7.74 -11.53 12.60
N VAL A 247 6.41 -11.55 12.55
CA VAL A 247 5.62 -10.86 11.52
C VAL A 247 4.63 -9.91 12.16
N LEU A 248 4.49 -8.73 11.55
CA LEU A 248 3.48 -7.75 11.93
C LEU A 248 2.32 -7.82 10.95
N LEU A 249 1.12 -8.13 11.42
CA LEU A 249 -0.11 -8.05 10.63
C LEU A 249 -0.73 -6.67 10.81
N TYR A 250 -1.06 -6.02 9.70
CA TYR A 250 -1.38 -4.59 9.71
C TYR A 250 -2.68 -4.25 8.97
N ASP A 251 -3.47 -3.36 9.58
CA ASP A 251 -4.67 -2.75 9.02
C ASP A 251 -4.66 -1.24 9.36
N GLU A 252 -5.08 -0.35 8.47
CA GLU A 252 -4.97 1.10 8.71
C GLU A 252 -6.01 1.61 9.73
N ASP A 253 -7.20 1.03 9.68
CA ASP A 253 -8.36 1.47 10.45
C ASP A 253 -9.09 0.28 11.10
N VAL A 254 -8.98 0.22 12.42
CA VAL A 254 -9.65 -0.79 13.24
C VAL A 254 -10.88 -0.16 13.90
N ALA A 255 -11.98 -0.08 13.14
CA ALA A 255 -13.26 0.44 13.62
C ALA A 255 -14.01 -0.56 14.52
N ARG A 256 -14.54 -1.64 13.94
CA ARG A 256 -15.09 -2.78 14.69
C ARG A 256 -14.05 -3.86 14.98
N GLY A 257 -13.03 -3.94 14.11
CA GLY A 257 -11.93 -4.90 14.22
C GLY A 257 -12.11 -6.24 13.52
N ASN A 258 -13.27 -6.49 12.88
CA ASN A 258 -13.53 -7.76 12.18
C ASN A 258 -12.49 -8.09 11.10
N THR A 259 -12.05 -7.09 10.32
CA THR A 259 -11.01 -7.25 9.30
C THR A 259 -9.73 -7.75 9.95
N LEU A 260 -9.15 -7.00 10.90
CA LEU A 260 -7.91 -7.38 11.56
C LEU A 260 -8.00 -8.73 12.31
N ASP A 261 -9.12 -9.04 12.96
CA ASP A 261 -9.32 -10.33 13.64
C ASP A 261 -9.34 -11.51 12.65
N LEU A 262 -10.12 -11.43 11.56
CA LEU A 262 -10.15 -12.47 10.53
C LEU A 262 -8.80 -12.61 9.81
N PHE A 263 -8.17 -11.48 9.51
CA PHE A 263 -6.85 -11.42 8.89
C PHE A 263 -5.81 -12.11 9.78
N SER A 264 -5.82 -11.79 11.08
CA SER A 264 -4.94 -12.39 12.08
C SER A 264 -5.16 -13.88 12.24
N ARG A 265 -6.41 -14.32 12.40
CA ARG A 265 -6.74 -15.75 12.51
C ARG A 265 -6.29 -16.55 11.31
N ARG A 266 -6.39 -15.98 10.10
CA ARG A 266 -6.07 -16.68 8.86
C ARG A 266 -4.57 -16.76 8.60
N LEU A 267 -3.83 -15.69 8.88
CA LEU A 267 -2.40 -15.59 8.55
C LEU A 267 -1.47 -15.99 9.70
N SER A 268 -1.87 -15.84 10.96
CA SER A 268 -1.01 -16.17 12.10
C SER A 268 -0.41 -17.59 12.07
N PRO A 269 -1.16 -18.64 11.65
CA PRO A 269 -0.60 -20.00 11.56
C PRO A 269 0.56 -20.17 10.57
N LEU A 270 0.81 -19.19 9.69
CA LEU A 270 1.89 -19.25 8.71
C LEU A 270 3.25 -18.85 9.31
N PHE A 271 3.30 -18.26 10.50
CA PHE A 271 4.50 -17.62 11.05
C PHE A 271 4.82 -18.09 12.48
N GLY A 272 6.00 -17.71 12.97
CA GLY A 272 6.50 -18.11 14.29
C GLY A 272 5.89 -17.27 15.42
N GLU A 273 6.15 -15.97 15.41
CA GLU A 273 5.53 -14.99 16.32
C GLU A 273 4.81 -13.93 15.50
N VAL A 274 3.57 -13.63 15.87
CA VAL A 274 2.75 -12.65 15.18
C VAL A 274 2.21 -11.63 16.16
N ARG A 275 2.32 -10.37 15.78
CA ARG A 275 1.63 -9.26 16.43
C ARG A 275 0.85 -8.46 15.42
N THR A 276 -0.15 -7.75 15.90
CA THR A 276 -1.06 -6.94 15.11
C THR A 276 -0.78 -5.46 15.34
N ALA A 277 -0.90 -4.65 14.30
CA ALA A 277 -0.76 -3.21 14.40
C ALA A 277 -1.83 -2.49 13.57
N CYS A 278 -2.17 -1.28 13.99
CA CYS A 278 -2.98 -0.37 13.19
C CYS A 278 -2.60 1.09 13.38
N SER A 279 -2.86 1.90 12.35
CA SER A 279 -2.70 3.35 12.49
C SER A 279 -3.73 3.94 13.43
N ILE A 280 -5.00 3.64 13.15
CA ILE A 280 -6.14 4.14 13.90
C ILE A 280 -6.85 2.94 14.51
N ARG A 281 -7.16 3.05 15.80
CA ARG A 281 -8.08 2.14 16.49
C ARG A 281 -9.24 2.95 17.06
N HIS A 282 -10.47 2.65 16.66
CA HIS A 282 -11.63 3.27 17.28
C HIS A 282 -11.79 2.74 18.71
N ALA A 283 -12.13 3.62 19.65
CA ALA A 283 -12.29 3.28 21.07
C ALA A 283 -13.36 2.20 21.31
N GLY A 284 -14.40 2.19 20.47
CA GLY A 284 -15.47 1.19 20.49
C GLY A 284 -15.13 -0.16 19.85
N SER A 285 -13.92 -0.33 19.28
CA SER A 285 -13.50 -1.61 18.69
C SER A 285 -13.46 -2.71 19.74
N CYS A 286 -14.03 -3.88 19.43
CA CYS A 286 -13.89 -5.07 20.26
C CYS A 286 -12.51 -5.74 20.10
N VAL A 287 -11.77 -5.40 19.05
CA VAL A 287 -10.42 -5.90 18.79
C VAL A 287 -9.39 -4.85 19.19
N HIS A 288 -8.40 -5.32 19.93
CA HIS A 288 -7.27 -4.51 20.37
C HIS A 288 -6.04 -5.01 19.62
N ALA A 289 -5.57 -4.21 18.65
CA ALA A 289 -4.28 -4.46 18.05
C ALA A 289 -3.19 -4.37 19.13
N ASP A 290 -2.13 -5.18 19.00
CA ASP A 290 -0.99 -5.15 19.93
C ASP A 290 -0.32 -3.77 19.92
N PHE A 291 -0.31 -3.11 18.77
CA PHE A 291 0.17 -1.74 18.60
C PHE A 291 -0.88 -0.87 17.89
N SER A 292 -1.10 0.34 18.41
CA SER A 292 -1.92 1.34 17.73
C SER A 292 -1.21 2.68 17.69
N GLY A 293 -1.23 3.35 16.53
CA GLY A 293 -0.72 4.72 16.38
C GLY A 293 -1.52 5.67 17.28
N ARG A 294 -2.83 5.74 17.03
CA ARG A 294 -3.78 6.55 17.79
C ARG A 294 -5.04 5.76 18.14
N VAL A 295 -5.55 5.97 19.35
CA VAL A 295 -6.92 5.58 19.72
C VAL A 295 -7.84 6.74 19.39
N TRP A 296 -8.81 6.49 18.50
CA TRP A 296 -9.77 7.47 18.05
C TRP A 296 -11.06 7.36 18.86
N TRP A 297 -11.41 8.47 19.49
CA TRP A 297 -12.64 8.64 20.25
C TRP A 297 -13.50 9.54 19.39
N ASP A 298 -14.50 8.97 18.72
CA ASP A 298 -15.53 9.75 18.03
C ASP A 298 -16.24 10.69 19.03
#